data_AF-A0A3D4R1U8-F1
#
_entry.id   AF-A0A3D4R1U8-F1
#
_cell.length_a   1.000
_cell.length_b   1.000
_cell.length_c   1.000
_cell.angle_alpha   90.00
_cell.angle_beta   90.00
_cell.angle_gamma   90.00
#
_symmetry.space_group_name_H-M   'P 1'
#
loop_
_entity.id
_entity.type
_entity.pdbx_description
1 polymer ?
#
loop_
_entity_poly.entity_id
_entity_poly.type
_entity_poly.pdbx_seq_one_letter_code
_entity_poly.pdbx_strand_id
1 'polypeptide(L)'
;QAVFEVLKNEIKYIKPILFNGDNYTKEWEAEAKRRGLPNEKTTPSALKALITDKALKLFEKYEVLSNVELKSRYLIHMERYIKDLEIEVNCLNNMCMTQVIPAAVAYQKKLAKA
;
A
#
# COMPACT_ATOMS: atom_id res chain seq x y z
N GLN A 1 7.05 -0.50 41.81
CA GLN A 1 7.52 0.82 41.31
C GLN A 1 8.01 0.79 39.86
N ALA A 2 8.95 -0.08 39.47
CA ALA A 2 9.59 -0.05 38.14
C ALA A 2 8.63 -0.13 36.94
N VAL A 3 7.55 -0.92 37.04
CA VAL A 3 6.54 -1.04 35.97
C VAL A 3 5.85 0.29 35.67
N PHE A 4 5.54 1.09 36.69
CA PHE A 4 4.87 2.37 36.50
C PHE A 4 5.77 3.40 35.81
N GLU A 5 7.07 3.38 36.08
CA GLU A 5 8.04 4.26 35.40
C GLU A 5 8.20 3.89 33.92
N VAL A 6 8.29 2.60 33.61
CA VAL A 6 8.31 2.12 32.22
C VAL A 6 7.03 2.56 31.50
N LEU A 7 5.86 2.31 32.10
CA LEU A 7 4.57 2.68 31.53
C LEU A 7 4.47 4.19 31.23
N LYS A 8 4.92 5.03 32.16
CA LYS A 8 4.92 6.50 31.99
C LYS A 8 5.80 6.95 30.82
N ASN A 9 6.93 6.28 30.61
CA ASN A 9 7.84 6.58 29.49
C ASN A 9 7.26 6.08 28.16
N GLU A 10 6.71 4.87 28.11
CA GLU A 10 6.08 4.31 26.91
C GLU A 10 4.88 5.14 26.45
N ILE A 11 4.02 5.59 27.37
CA ILE A 11 2.87 6.46 27.04
C ILE A 11 3.34 7.74 26.33
N LYS A 12 4.44 8.36 26.78
CA LYS A 12 4.99 9.54 26.13
C LYS A 12 5.51 9.21 24.72
N TYR A 13 6.13 8.05 24.56
CA TYR A 13 6.68 7.60 23.28
C TYR A 13 5.59 7.27 22.25
N ILE A 14 4.50 6.62 22.64
CA ILE A 14 3.39 6.26 21.73
C ILE A 14 2.40 7.40 21.49
N LYS A 15 2.42 8.46 22.29
CA LYS A 15 1.46 9.58 22.16
C LYS A 15 1.35 10.16 20.73
N PRO A 16 2.43 10.32 19.95
CA PRO A 16 2.35 10.85 18.58
C PRO A 16 1.53 9.98 17.62
N ILE A 17 1.48 8.66 17.82
CA ILE A 17 0.72 7.73 16.97
C ILE A 17 -0.75 7.60 17.37
N LEU A 18 -1.13 8.05 18.58
CA LEU A 18 -2.50 7.93 19.07
C LEU A 18 -3.42 8.95 18.37
N PHE A 19 -4.47 8.45 17.73
CA PHE A 19 -5.49 9.26 17.09
C PHE A 19 -6.87 8.61 17.26
N ASN A 20 -7.82 9.38 17.79
CA ASN A 20 -9.19 8.94 18.10
C ASN A 20 -10.23 9.64 17.21
N GLY A 21 -9.81 10.20 16.08
CA GLY A 21 -10.70 10.88 15.11
C GLY A 21 -11.04 10.00 13.91
N ASP A 22 -11.57 10.64 12.87
CA ASP A 22 -11.89 9.97 11.59
C ASP A 22 -10.61 9.73 10.76
N ASN A 23 -10.31 8.46 10.51
CA ASN A 23 -9.09 8.02 9.80
C ASN A 23 -9.22 8.05 8.26
N TYR A 24 -10.38 8.35 7.70
CA TYR A 24 -10.61 8.39 6.24
C TYR A 24 -10.60 9.81 5.67
N THR A 25 -10.59 10.81 6.55
CA THR A 25 -10.63 12.23 6.17
C THR A 25 -9.31 12.73 5.58
N LYS A 26 -9.38 13.71 4.67
CA LYS A 26 -8.18 14.38 4.14
C LYS A 26 -7.47 15.19 5.23
N GLU A 27 -8.24 15.63 6.22
CA GLU A 27 -7.79 16.29 7.43
C GLU A 27 -6.84 15.39 8.22
N TRP A 28 -7.16 14.10 8.35
CA TRP A 28 -6.25 13.12 8.96
C TRP A 28 -4.99 12.88 8.11
N GLU A 29 -5.11 12.82 6.78
CA GLU A 29 -3.93 12.67 5.92
C GLU A 29 -2.92 13.82 6.13
N ALA A 30 -3.40 15.05 6.19
CA ALA A 30 -2.58 16.24 6.46
C ALA A 30 -1.97 16.20 7.87
N GLU A 31 -2.76 15.79 8.86
CA GLU A 31 -2.32 15.68 10.25
C GLU A 31 -1.28 14.57 10.45
N ALA A 32 -1.48 13.40 9.87
CA ALA A 32 -0.54 12.28 9.89
C ALA A 32 0.79 12.68 9.26
N LYS A 33 0.76 13.41 8.13
CA LYS A 33 1.95 13.97 7.51
C LYS A 33 2.65 14.98 8.41
N ARG A 34 1.90 15.87 9.09
CA ARG A 34 2.45 16.82 10.08
C ARG A 34 3.13 16.10 11.25
N ARG A 35 2.59 14.96 11.66
CA ARG A 35 3.15 14.08 12.72
C ARG A 35 4.33 13.22 12.24
N GLY A 36 4.65 13.23 10.95
CA GLY A 36 5.69 12.38 10.37
C GLY A 36 5.33 10.90 10.32
N LEU A 37 4.04 10.57 10.34
CA LEU A 37 3.58 9.19 10.19
C LEU A 37 3.71 8.75 8.73
N PRO A 38 4.23 7.54 8.46
CA PRO A 38 4.38 7.04 7.10
C PRO A 38 3.01 6.82 6.46
N ASN A 39 2.82 7.36 5.25
CA ASN A 39 1.62 7.18 4.45
C ASN A 39 2.00 6.92 2.99
N GLU A 40 2.21 5.63 2.68
CA GLU A 40 2.59 5.17 1.34
C GLU A 40 1.35 4.79 0.54
N LYS A 41 0.98 5.61 -0.45
CA LYS A 41 -0.26 5.42 -1.24
C LYS A 41 -0.18 4.30 -2.26
N THR A 42 1.02 3.89 -2.65
CA THR A 42 1.22 2.90 -3.71
C THR A 42 1.87 1.64 -3.14
N THR A 43 1.44 0.47 -3.61
CA THR A 43 2.03 -0.80 -3.20
C THR A 43 3.55 -0.84 -3.40
N PRO A 44 4.11 -0.38 -4.55
CA PRO A 44 5.56 -0.37 -4.73
C PRO A 44 6.31 0.50 -3.72
N SER A 45 5.75 1.66 -3.34
CA SER A 45 6.38 2.52 -2.34
C SER A 45 6.28 1.92 -0.95
N ALA A 46 5.12 1.34 -0.59
CA ALA A 46 4.90 0.67 0.69
C ALA A 46 5.79 -0.57 0.89
N LEU A 47 5.98 -1.38 -0.15
CA LEU A 47 6.81 -2.61 -0.08
C LEU A 47 8.27 -2.32 0.28
N LYS A 48 8.78 -1.12 0.00
CA LYS A 48 10.15 -0.71 0.40
C LYS A 48 10.36 -0.76 1.92
N ALA A 49 9.29 -0.70 2.72
CA ALA A 49 9.36 -0.85 4.17
C ALA A 49 10.07 -2.16 4.59
N LEU A 50 9.92 -3.23 3.80
CA LEU A 50 10.56 -4.53 4.06
C LEU A 50 12.08 -4.48 3.94
N ILE A 51 12.63 -3.60 3.12
CA ILE A 51 14.09 -3.52 2.88
C ILE A 51 14.75 -2.34 3.58
N THR A 52 14.05 -1.69 4.52
CA THR A 52 14.63 -0.62 5.34
C THR A 52 15.64 -1.19 6.33
N ASP A 53 16.68 -0.43 6.66
CA ASP A 53 17.66 -0.83 7.69
C ASP A 53 16.99 -1.15 9.04
N LYS A 54 15.90 -0.45 9.37
CA LYS A 54 15.11 -0.70 10.57
C LYS A 54 14.48 -2.09 10.52
N ALA A 55 13.87 -2.47 9.40
CA ALA A 55 13.26 -3.78 9.23
C ALA A 55 14.32 -4.88 9.23
N LEU A 56 15.38 -4.73 8.43
CA LEU A 56 16.49 -5.69 8.34
C LEU A 56 17.08 -5.99 9.72
N LYS A 57 17.46 -4.96 10.47
CA LYS A 57 18.00 -5.10 11.83
C LYS A 57 16.99 -5.70 12.81
N LEU A 58 15.70 -5.34 12.70
CA LEU A 58 14.65 -5.88 13.56
C LEU A 58 14.50 -7.38 13.36
N PHE A 59 14.32 -7.83 12.12
CA PHE A 59 14.09 -9.24 11.82
C PHE A 59 15.33 -10.11 12.07
N GLU A 60 16.53 -9.59 11.77
CA GLU A 60 17.79 -10.28 12.05
C GLU A 60 18.06 -10.41 13.55
N LYS A 61 17.83 -9.34 14.34
CA LYS A 61 18.04 -9.36 15.80
C LYS A 61 17.20 -10.43 16.51
N TYR A 62 15.98 -10.65 16.04
CA TYR A 62 15.05 -11.61 16.64
C TYR A 62 15.05 -12.97 15.91
N GLU A 63 15.97 -13.18 14.96
CA GLU A 63 16.12 -14.43 14.19
C GLU A 63 14.82 -14.91 13.53
N VAL A 64 13.94 -13.97 13.15
CA VAL A 64 12.65 -14.28 12.52
C VAL A 64 12.80 -14.47 11.02
N LEU A 65 13.60 -13.62 10.38
CA LEU A 65 13.96 -13.70 8.96
C LEU A 65 15.39 -13.19 8.79
N SER A 66 16.15 -13.85 7.92
CA SER A 66 17.45 -13.35 7.45
C SER A 66 17.27 -12.18 6.48
N ASN A 67 18.34 -11.38 6.34
CA ASN A 67 18.38 -10.28 5.37
C ASN A 67 18.15 -10.75 3.92
N VAL A 68 18.58 -11.98 3.59
CA VAL A 68 18.37 -12.57 2.26
C VAL A 68 16.89 -12.89 2.06
N GLU A 69 16.24 -13.52 3.03
CA GLU A 69 14.82 -13.85 2.95
C GLU A 69 13.93 -12.61 2.85
N LEU A 70 14.24 -11.55 3.61
CA LEU A 70 13.47 -10.32 3.60
C LEU A 70 13.54 -9.62 2.23
N LYS A 71 14.73 -9.59 1.61
CA LYS A 71 14.93 -9.08 0.24
C LYS A 71 14.21 -9.93 -0.79
N SER A 72 14.29 -11.26 -0.68
CA SER A 72 13.57 -12.18 -1.57
C SER A 72 12.06 -11.96 -1.50
N ARG A 73 11.50 -11.78 -0.29
CA ARG A 73 10.07 -11.47 -0.11
C ARG A 73 9.67 -10.15 -0.77
N TYR A 74 10.49 -9.11 -0.62
CA TYR A 74 10.26 -7.83 -1.31
C TYR A 74 10.19 -8.03 -2.84
N LEU A 75 11.14 -8.77 -3.43
CA LEU A 75 11.16 -9.04 -4.87
C LEU A 75 9.93 -9.84 -5.32
N ILE A 76 9.57 -10.90 -4.60
CA ILE A 76 8.39 -11.73 -4.90
C ILE A 76 7.10 -10.89 -4.85
N HIS A 77 6.95 -10.03 -3.84
CA HIS A 77 5.78 -9.17 -3.74
C HIS A 77 5.71 -8.12 -4.86
N MET A 78 6.87 -7.56 -5.24
CA MET A 78 6.97 -6.63 -6.37
C MET A 78 6.60 -7.32 -7.69
N GLU A 79 7.13 -8.51 -7.95
CA GLU A 79 6.82 -9.30 -9.14
C GLU A 79 5.34 -9.64 -9.21
N ARG A 80 4.75 -10.09 -8.10
CA ARG A 80 3.32 -10.37 -8.01
C ARG A 80 2.49 -9.13 -8.36
N TYR A 81 2.81 -7.98 -7.78
CA TYR A 81 2.11 -6.72 -8.08
C TYR A 81 2.16 -6.37 -9.57
N ILE A 82 3.33 -6.53 -10.21
CA ILE A 82 3.50 -6.28 -11.65
C ILE A 82 2.63 -7.24 -12.47
N LYS A 83 2.61 -8.52 -12.09
CA LYS A 83 1.84 -9.56 -12.80
C LYS A 83 0.34 -9.38 -12.66
N ASP A 84 -0.14 -9.05 -11.46
CA ASP A 84 -1.55 -8.75 -11.23
C ASP A 84 -2.01 -7.58 -12.12
N LEU A 85 -1.24 -6.49 -12.13
CA LEU A 85 -1.52 -5.32 -12.98
C LEU A 85 -1.52 -5.66 -14.48
N GLU A 86 -0.57 -6.48 -14.93
CA GLU A 86 -0.49 -6.94 -16.33
C GLU A 86 -1.75 -7.72 -16.73
N ILE A 87 -2.23 -8.61 -15.86
CA ILE A 87 -3.46 -9.38 -16.09
C ILE A 87 -4.67 -8.46 -16.15
N GLU A 88 -4.80 -7.52 -15.21
CA GLU A 88 -5.90 -6.55 -15.18
C GLU A 88 -5.96 -5.71 -16.47
N VAL A 89 -4.81 -5.19 -16.92
CA VAL A 89 -4.71 -4.39 -18.14
C VAL A 89 -5.07 -5.22 -19.38
N ASN A 90 -4.58 -6.45 -19.47
CA ASN A 90 -4.90 -7.33 -20.59
C ASN A 90 -6.38 -7.72 -20.61
N CYS A 91 -6.97 -7.99 -19.45
CA CYS A 91 -8.40 -8.25 -19.31
C CYS A 91 -9.24 -7.04 -19.77
N LEU A 92 -8.89 -5.84 -19.28
CA LEU A 92 -9.55 -4.59 -19.65
C LEU A 92 -9.45 -4.35 -21.16
N ASN A 93 -8.26 -4.51 -21.75
CA ASN A 93 -8.04 -4.34 -23.17
C ASN A 93 -8.92 -5.30 -23.99
N ASN A 94 -8.97 -6.58 -23.58
CA ASN A 94 -9.82 -7.57 -24.23
C ASN A 94 -11.30 -7.17 -24.16
N MET A 95 -11.80 -6.79 -22.98
CA MET A 95 -13.19 -6.33 -22.81
C MET A 95 -13.51 -5.10 -23.66
N CYS A 96 -12.60 -4.12 -23.68
CA CYS A 96 -12.77 -2.90 -24.46
C CYS A 96 -12.86 -3.21 -25.97
N MET A 97 -11.94 -4.02 -26.48
CA MET A 97 -11.86 -4.33 -27.91
C MET A 97 -12.97 -5.25 -28.39
N THR A 98 -13.43 -6.19 -27.57
CA THR A 98 -14.39 -7.23 -27.99
C THR A 98 -15.83 -6.90 -27.62
N GLN A 99 -16.08 -6.15 -26.56
CA GLN A 99 -17.44 -5.90 -26.04
C GLN A 99 -17.80 -4.42 -26.11
N VAL A 100 -16.99 -3.54 -25.52
CA VAL A 100 -17.36 -2.12 -25.36
C VAL A 100 -17.35 -1.37 -26.69
N ILE A 101 -16.23 -1.39 -27.42
CA ILE A 101 -16.07 -0.65 -28.68
C ILE A 101 -17.09 -1.12 -29.74
N PRO A 102 -17.27 -2.43 -29.99
CA PRO A 102 -18.24 -2.89 -30.98
C PRO A 102 -19.68 -2.47 -30.64
N ALA A 103 -20.08 -2.58 -29.37
CA ALA A 103 -21.42 -2.17 -28.94
C ALA A 103 -21.64 -0.66 -29.11
N ALA A 104 -20.66 0.16 -28.72
CA ALA A 104 -20.72 1.61 -28.88
C ALA A 104 -20.84 2.02 -30.37
N VAL A 105 -20.02 1.43 -31.25
CA VAL A 105 -20.07 1.71 -32.69
C VAL A 105 -21.38 1.24 -33.32
N ALA A 106 -21.90 0.08 -32.92
CA ALA A 106 -23.19 -0.41 -33.41
C ALA A 106 -24.33 0.55 -33.05
N TYR A 107 -24.35 1.07 -31.82
CA TYR A 107 -25.34 2.04 -31.38
C TYR A 107 -25.20 3.39 -32.08
N GLN A 108 -23.97 3.89 -32.23
CA GLN A 108 -23.69 5.11 -32.97
C GLN A 108 -24.20 5.04 -34.41
N LYS A 109 -23.99 3.91 -35.11
CA LYS A 109 -24.52 3.68 -36.46
C LYS A 109 -26.04 3.66 -36.51
N LYS A 110 -26.72 3.18 -35.45
CA LYS A 110 -28.18 3.19 -35.37
C LYS A 110 -28.71 4.63 -35.25
N LEU A 111 -28.09 5.45 -34.42
CA LEU A 111 -28.47 6.86 -34.25
C LEU A 111 -28.23 7.67 -35.52
N ALA A 112 -27.10 7.45 -36.21
CA ALA A 112 -26.78 8.17 -37.44
C ALA A 112 -27.70 7.84 -38.64
N LYS A 113 -28.50 6.77 -38.54
CA LYS A 113 -29.50 6.38 -39.55
C LYS A 113 -30.91 6.92 -39.27
N ALA A 114 -31.17 7.41 -38.05
CA ALA A 114 -32.42 8.05 -37.67
C ALA A 114 -32.37 9.55 -37.99
#